data_AF-A0A7X7MF87-F1
#
_entry.id   AF-A0A7X7MF87-F1
#
_cell.length_a   1.000
_cell.length_b   1.000
_cell.length_c   1.000
_cell.angle_alpha   90.00
_cell.angle_beta   90.00
_cell.angle_gamma   90.00
#
_symmetry.space_group_name_H-M   'P 1'
#
loop_
_entity.id
_entity.type
_entity.pdbx_description
1 polymer ?
#
loop_
_entity_poly.entity_id
_entity_poly.type
_entity_poly.pdbx_seq_one_letter_code
_entity_poly.pdbx_strand_id
1 'polypeptide(L)' 'MGVLTINGQPMALLVDLAKGESPERLVEAIRMARARLALADLRLASRRNGVAAMTPDEIEGEILAARAARRQDQP' A
#
# COMPACT_ATOMS: atom_id res chain seq x y z
N MET A 1 -24.53 1.59 2.12
CA MET A 1 -23.18 2.17 1.90
C MET A 1 -23.27 3.45 1.09
N GLY A 2 -22.71 4.55 1.60
CA GLY A 2 -22.69 5.86 0.95
C GLY A 2 -21.29 6.46 0.93
N VAL A 3 -21.04 7.39 0.00
CA VAL A 3 -19.77 8.12 -0.11
C VAL A 3 -20.00 9.57 0.27
N LEU A 4 -19.22 10.07 1.22
CA LEU A 4 -19.20 11.48 1.58
C LEU A 4 -18.13 12.18 0.75
N THR A 5 -18.53 13.20 0.00
CA THR A 5 -17.63 14.05 -0.80
C THR A 5 -17.49 15.43 -0.14
N ILE A 6 -16.28 15.98 -0.15
CA ILE A 6 -15.98 17.37 0.24
C ILE A 6 -15.36 18.04 -0.98
N ASN A 7 -15.95 19.14 -1.44
CA ASN A 7 -15.54 19.86 -2.65
C ASN A 7 -15.41 18.94 -3.89
N GLY A 8 -16.31 17.97 -4.02
CA GLY A 8 -16.31 17.00 -5.12
C GLY A 8 -15.31 15.84 -4.98
N GLN A 9 -14.46 15.84 -3.96
CA GLN A 9 -13.51 14.76 -3.69
C GLN A 9 -14.08 13.78 -2.64
N PRO A 10 -14.13 12.46 -2.93
CA PRO A 10 -14.50 11.46 -1.93
C PRO A 10 -13.56 11.51 -0.72
N MET A 11 -14.11 11.77 0.46
CA MET A 11 -13.35 11.90 1.71
C MET A 11 -13.62 10.76 2.68
N ALA A 12 -14.85 10.27 2.75
CA ALA A 12 -15.23 9.20 3.67
C ALA A 12 -16.22 8.22 3.06
N LEU A 13 -16.23 7.02 3.63
CA LEU A 13 -17.18 5.97 3.32
C LEU A 13 -18.03 5.68 4.56
N LEU A 14 -19.34 5.70 4.38
CA LEU A 14 -20.31 5.31 5.40
C LEU A 14 -20.75 3.88 5.09
N VAL A 15 -20.49 2.98 6.03
CA VAL A 15 -20.83 1.55 5.91
C VAL A 15 -21.88 1.24 6.96
N ASP A 16 -22.96 0.61 6.52
CA ASP A 16 -24.02 0.16 7.42
C ASP A 16 -23.51 -1.05 8.21
N LEU A 17 -23.75 -1.05 9.52
CA LEU A 17 -23.46 -2.20 10.37
C LEU A 17 -24.71 -3.07 10.49
N ALA A 18 -24.58 -4.36 10.20
CA ALA A 18 -25.66 -5.30 10.44
C ALA A 18 -25.92 -5.47 11.95
N LYS A 19 -27.13 -5.88 12.33
CA LYS A 19 -27.46 -6.12 13.74
C LYS A 19 -26.56 -7.22 14.31
N GLY A 20 -25.80 -6.88 15.35
CA GLY A 20 -24.85 -7.80 16.00
C GLY A 20 -23.46 -7.84 15.36
N GLU A 21 -23.22 -7.06 14.31
CA GLU A 21 -21.88 -6.90 13.74
C GLU A 21 -21.01 -6.03 14.65
N SER A 22 -19.74 -6.44 14.84
CA SER A 22 -18.76 -5.64 15.59
C SER A 22 -18.13 -4.59 14.66
N PRO A 23 -18.23 -3.30 15.01
CA PRO A 23 -17.55 -2.24 14.28
C PRO A 23 -16.04 -2.47 14.17
N GLU A 24 -15.41 -2.96 15.22
CA GLU A 24 -13.96 -3.17 15.30
C GLU A 24 -13.50 -4.23 14.30
N ARG A 25 -14.27 -5.33 14.18
CA ARG A 25 -13.98 -6.38 13.19
C ARG A 25 -14.18 -5.90 11.76
N LEU A 26 -15.18 -5.06 11.52
CA LEU A 26 -15.37 -4.45 10.20
C LEU A 26 -14.22 -3.51 9.84
N VAL A 27 -13.76 -2.68 10.80
CA VAL A 27 -12.60 -1.81 10.61
C VAL A 27 -11.34 -2.63 10.31
N GLU A 28 -11.12 -3.72 11.04
CA GLU A 28 -10.00 -4.64 10.80
C GLU A 28 -10.06 -5.26 9.40
N ALA A 29 -11.25 -5.70 8.97
CA ALA A 29 -11.46 -6.24 7.63
C ALA A 29 -11.15 -5.21 6.53
N ILE A 30 -11.61 -3.96 6.70
CA ILE A 30 -11.32 -2.86 5.76
C ILE A 30 -9.81 -2.59 5.70
N ARG A 31 -9.11 -2.58 6.84
CA ARG A 31 -7.65 -2.40 6.89
C ARG A 31 -6.92 -3.52 6.14
N MET A 32 -7.31 -4.77 6.37
CA MET A 32 -6.73 -5.92 5.67
C MET A 32 -6.99 -5.84 4.15
N ALA A 33 -8.20 -5.47 3.74
CA ALA A 33 -8.53 -5.32 2.32
C ALA A 33 -7.65 -4.25 1.66
N ARG A 34 -7.47 -3.09 2.29
CA ARG A 34 -6.57 -2.03 1.80
C ARG A 34 -5.13 -2.51 1.67
N ALA A 35 -4.61 -3.23 2.66
CA ALA A 35 -3.25 -3.78 2.61
C ALA A 35 -3.07 -4.76 1.45
N ARG A 36 -4.06 -5.62 1.19
CA ARG A 36 -4.04 -6.57 0.07
C ARG A 36 -4.05 -5.87 -1.29
N LEU A 37 -4.86 -4.83 -1.44
CA LEU A 37 -4.90 -4.03 -2.68
C LEU A 37 -3.56 -3.33 -2.92
N ALA A 38 -3.02 -2.66 -1.91
CA ALA A 38 -1.72 -2.01 -2.01
C ALA A 38 -0.60 -3.00 -2.39
N LEU A 39 -0.61 -4.21 -1.81
CA LEU A 39 0.34 -5.26 -2.17
C LEU A 39 0.16 -5.75 -3.61
N ALA A 40 -1.09 -5.87 -4.09
CA ALA A 40 -1.36 -6.25 -5.47
C ALA A 40 -0.83 -5.19 -6.46
N ASP A 41 -1.04 -3.91 -6.15
CA ASP A 41 -0.55 -2.78 -6.95
C ASP A 41 0.98 -2.76 -6.99
N LEU A 42 1.63 -2.95 -5.83
CA LEU A 42 3.10 -3.06 -5.75
C LEU A 42 3.62 -4.20 -6.62
N ARG A 43 3.02 -5.39 -6.52
CA ARG A 43 3.42 -6.55 -7.33
C ARG A 43 3.22 -6.31 -8.82
N LEU A 44 2.13 -5.66 -9.21
CA LEU A 44 1.86 -5.30 -10.60
C LEU A 44 2.91 -4.31 -11.12
N ALA A 45 3.24 -3.28 -10.34
CA ALA A 45 4.28 -2.32 -10.66
C ALA A 45 5.65 -3.00 -10.79
N SER A 46 6.00 -3.89 -9.86
CA SER A 46 7.26 -4.64 -9.91
C SER A 46 7.37 -5.50 -11.17
N ARG A 47 6.28 -6.16 -11.60
CA ARG A 47 6.27 -6.95 -12.84
C ARG A 47 6.41 -6.07 -14.07
N ARG A 48 5.69 -4.95 -14.14
CA ARG A 48 5.77 -4.00 -15.26
C ARG A 48 7.16 -3.40 -15.41
N ASN A 49 7.82 -3.12 -14.29
CA ASN A 49 9.14 -2.50 -14.26
C ASN A 49 10.28 -3.51 -14.33
N GLY A 50 10.00 -4.81 -14.53
CA GLY A 50 11.00 -5.88 -14.64
C GLY A 50 11.67 -6.28 -13.33
N VAL A 51 11.50 -5.50 -12.25
CA VAL A 51 12.14 -5.74 -10.94
C VAL A 51 11.57 -6.94 -10.17
N ALA A 52 10.46 -7.53 -10.63
CA ALA A 52 9.88 -8.73 -10.02
C ALA A 52 10.78 -9.98 -10.14
N ALA A 53 11.73 -9.98 -11.09
CA ALA A 53 12.67 -11.08 -11.30
C ALA A 53 14.05 -10.84 -10.68
N MET A 54 14.24 -9.73 -9.94
CA MET A 54 15.52 -9.46 -9.30
C MET A 54 15.90 -10.58 -8.33
N THR A 55 17.11 -11.07 -8.51
CA THR A 55 17.73 -12.02 -7.59
C THR A 55 18.07 -11.33 -6.26
N PRO A 56 18.23 -12.09 -5.18
CA PRO A 56 18.67 -11.54 -3.90
C PRO A 56 19.96 -10.70 -4.00
N ASP A 57 20.92 -11.14 -4.83
CA ASP A 57 22.20 -10.46 -5.01
C ASP A 57 22.04 -9.10 -5.72
N GLU A 58 21.18 -9.02 -6.74
CA GLU A 58 20.85 -7.76 -7.41
C GLU A 58 20.13 -6.79 -6.46
N ILE A 59 19.26 -7.31 -5.58
CA ILE A 59 18.58 -6.50 -4.56
C ILE A 59 19.60 -5.92 -3.57
N GLU A 60 20.52 -6.74 -3.06
CA GLU A 60 21.53 -6.26 -2.12
C GLU A 60 22.47 -5.23 -2.77
N GLY A 61 22.84 -5.45 -4.04
CA GLY A 61 23.60 -4.48 -4.82
C GLY A 61 22.91 -3.11 -4.90
N GLU A 62 21.61 -3.08 -5.23
CA GLU A 62 20.81 -1.85 -5.30
C GLU A 62 20.70 -1.17 -3.92
N ILE A 63 20.50 -1.95 -2.84
CA ILE A 63 20.45 -1.43 -1.46
C ILE A 63 21.77 -0.76 -1.08
N LEU A 64 22.90 -1.40 -1.39
CA LEU A 64 24.23 -0.86 -1.11
C LEU A 64 24.49 0.42 -1.91
N ALA A 65 24.14 0.44 -3.19
CA ALA A 65 24.24 1.62 -4.05
C ALA A 65 23.40 2.78 -3.50
N ALA A 66 22.13 2.55 -3.17
CA ALA A 66 21.24 3.56 -2.61
C ALA A 66 21.68 4.08 -1.22
N ARG A 67 22.34 3.23 -0.41
CA ARG A 67 22.94 3.65 0.87
C ARG A 67 24.22 4.47 0.65
N ALA A 68 25.04 4.10 -0.32
CA ALA A 68 26.25 4.85 -0.66
C ALA A 68 25.91 6.25 -1.20
N ALA A 69 24.92 6.34 -2.09
CA ALA A 69 24.42 7.62 -2.60
C ALA A 69 23.92 8.54 -1.48
N ARG A 70 23.13 8.01 -0.53
CA ARG A 70 22.67 8.78 0.64
C ARG A 70 23.81 9.30 1.52
N ARG A 71 24.91 8.56 1.66
CA ARG A 71 26.09 9.03 2.41
C ARG A 71 26.87 10.11 1.68
N GLN A 72 26.83 10.12 0.34
CA GLN A 72 27.49 11.14 -0.48
C GLN A 72 26.69 12.45 -0.52
N ASP A 73 25.37 12.37 -0.36
CA ASP A 73 24.44 13.51 -0.40
C ASP A 73 24.23 14.16 0.98
N GLN A 74 24.88 13.64 2.03
CA GLN A 74 24.79 14.15 3.39
C GLN A 74 26.02 15.04 3.67
N PRO A 75 25.85 16.36 3.91
CA PRO A 75 26.96 17.31 4.06
C PRO A 75 27.78 17.10 5.33
#